data_AF-A0A7Y0R1I8-F1
#
_entry.id   AF-A0A7Y0R1I8-F1
#
_cell.length_a   1.000
_cell.length_b   1.000
_cell.length_c   1.000
_cell.angle_alpha   90.00
_cell.angle_beta   90.00
_cell.angle_gamma   90.00
#
_symmetry.space_group_name_H-M   'P 1'
#
loop_
_entity.id
_entity.type
_entity.pdbx_description
1 polymer ?
#
loop_
_entity_poly.entity_id
_entity_poly.type
_entity_poly.pdbx_seq_one_letter_code
_entity_poly.pdbx_strand_id
1 'polypeptide(L)'
;KGSASTSDLSEAAIEQTVNAALDIAHYTSEDPFAGPAPKEFMVKEVPDLDLFHPDSPDPDYAAQVAIAAEKEALSYSDAIKQSDGASYDSHYGVKVYGNSHGLLASYASSRHSTSCCVIGVGKNGEMERDYSYTVARHRDDLWTPETVGRKAAENTVSRLDAQRLKTGQYPIMFAADVATGLIGHLVMAISGGNLYRKSSFLLDHLGKQVLPEWFNISERPHVLRGLASSPFDSEGVYTQDREIITDGVLATYLLTSYAARKMKMDPTGHAGGIHNWYVKSTGQNFEQMLKELGTGLLVTEVMGQGVNVVTG
;
A
#
# COMPACT_ATOMS: atom_id res chain seq x y z
N LYS A 1 -7.83 -28.29 -5.60
CA LYS A 1 -7.31 -27.37 -4.54
C LYS A 1 -8.46 -27.03 -3.62
N GLY A 2 -8.30 -27.20 -2.30
CA GLY A 2 -9.25 -26.70 -1.30
C GLY A 2 -8.61 -25.73 -0.32
N SER A 3 -9.41 -24.89 0.32
CA SER A 3 -8.96 -23.90 1.31
C SER A 3 -10.04 -23.73 2.38
N ALA A 4 -9.63 -23.66 3.64
CA ALA A 4 -10.49 -23.41 4.80
C ALA A 4 -9.71 -22.55 5.82
N SER A 5 -10.42 -21.84 6.69
CA SER A 5 -9.83 -20.93 7.69
C SER A 5 -10.67 -20.90 8.98
N THR A 6 -10.03 -20.69 10.12
CA THR A 6 -10.67 -20.57 11.46
C THR A 6 -9.92 -19.54 12.32
N SER A 7 -10.60 -18.95 13.30
CA SER A 7 -9.99 -18.12 14.35
C SER A 7 -9.72 -18.90 15.65
N ASP A 8 -10.17 -20.16 15.75
CA ASP A 8 -9.86 -21.07 16.86
C ASP A 8 -8.63 -21.93 16.51
N LEU A 9 -7.60 -21.86 17.34
CA LEU A 9 -6.34 -22.58 17.18
C LEU A 9 -6.24 -23.85 18.04
N SER A 10 -7.35 -24.32 18.61
CA SER A 10 -7.43 -25.61 19.29
C SER A 10 -7.14 -26.77 18.33
N GLU A 11 -6.59 -27.87 18.85
CA GLU A 11 -6.24 -29.05 18.04
C GLU A 11 -7.45 -29.59 17.26
N ALA A 12 -8.62 -29.64 17.90
CA ALA A 12 -9.86 -30.06 17.26
C ALA A 12 -10.28 -29.12 16.11
N ALA A 13 -10.16 -27.80 16.29
CA ALA A 13 -10.49 -26.83 15.24
C ALA A 13 -9.50 -26.92 14.06
N ILE A 14 -8.22 -27.17 14.32
CA ILE A 14 -7.21 -27.40 13.28
C ILE A 14 -7.56 -28.65 12.47
N GLU A 15 -7.84 -29.78 13.13
CA GLU A 15 -8.23 -31.03 12.46
C GLU A 15 -9.47 -30.83 11.58
N GLN A 16 -10.51 -30.20 12.11
CA GLN A 16 -11.74 -29.89 11.36
C GLN A 16 -11.47 -28.99 10.15
N THR A 17 -10.63 -27.96 10.32
CA THR A 17 -10.27 -27.04 9.23
C THR A 17 -9.49 -27.75 8.12
N VAL A 18 -8.57 -28.65 8.48
CA VAL A 18 -7.84 -29.49 7.51
C VAL A 18 -8.80 -30.41 6.77
N ASN A 19 -9.68 -31.11 7.47
CA ASN A 19 -10.67 -31.99 6.86
C ASN A 19 -11.59 -31.24 5.89
N ALA A 20 -12.07 -30.05 6.27
CA ALA A 20 -12.88 -29.21 5.38
C ALA A 20 -12.13 -28.82 4.10
N ALA A 21 -10.84 -28.45 4.20
CA ALA A 21 -10.02 -28.14 3.04
C ALA A 21 -9.79 -29.37 2.14
N LEU A 22 -9.61 -30.55 2.74
CA LEU A 22 -9.50 -31.82 2.01
C LEU A 22 -10.81 -32.15 1.29
N ASP A 23 -11.95 -32.04 1.95
CA ASP A 23 -13.27 -32.29 1.36
C ASP A 23 -13.49 -31.40 0.13
N ILE A 24 -13.23 -30.08 0.25
CA ILE A 24 -13.30 -29.17 -0.90
C ILE A 24 -12.37 -29.65 -2.03
N ALA A 25 -11.13 -30.02 -1.70
CA ALA A 25 -10.16 -30.45 -2.70
C ALA A 25 -10.64 -31.67 -3.50
N HIS A 26 -11.36 -32.62 -2.88
CA HIS A 26 -11.91 -33.81 -3.54
C HIS A 26 -12.97 -33.46 -4.60
N TYR A 27 -13.73 -32.39 -4.40
CA TYR A 27 -14.79 -31.98 -5.34
C TYR A 27 -14.33 -30.96 -6.39
N THR A 28 -13.11 -30.41 -6.26
CA THR A 28 -12.56 -29.49 -7.27
C THR A 28 -11.87 -30.22 -8.42
N SER A 29 -11.92 -29.65 -9.62
CA SER A 29 -11.19 -30.16 -10.78
C SER A 29 -9.67 -30.04 -10.61
N GLU A 30 -8.94 -30.93 -11.30
CA GLU A 30 -7.48 -30.82 -11.40
C GLU A 30 -7.08 -29.54 -12.12
N ASP A 31 -6.10 -28.83 -11.55
CA ASP A 31 -5.46 -27.67 -12.15
C ASP A 31 -3.94 -27.87 -12.07
N PRO A 32 -3.24 -28.15 -13.19
CA PRO A 32 -1.81 -28.44 -13.18
C PRO A 32 -0.95 -27.23 -12.77
N PHE A 33 -1.53 -26.03 -12.70
CA PHE A 33 -0.84 -24.83 -12.25
C PHE A 33 -0.98 -24.60 -10.74
N ALA A 34 -1.84 -25.35 -10.05
CA ALA A 34 -2.01 -25.27 -8.60
C ALA A 34 -0.97 -26.11 -7.86
N GLY A 35 -0.55 -25.64 -6.68
CA GLY A 35 0.40 -26.34 -5.81
C GLY A 35 1.28 -25.37 -5.01
N PRO A 36 1.98 -25.84 -3.97
CA PRO A 36 2.92 -25.03 -3.17
C PRO A 36 3.97 -24.35 -4.05
N ALA A 37 4.52 -23.21 -3.62
CA ALA A 37 5.62 -22.56 -4.35
C ALA A 37 6.81 -23.52 -4.56
N PRO A 38 7.59 -23.38 -5.66
CA PRO A 38 8.73 -24.25 -5.88
C PRO A 38 9.77 -24.08 -4.76
N LYS A 39 10.32 -25.21 -4.29
CA LYS A 39 11.15 -25.27 -3.08
C LYS A 39 12.41 -24.41 -3.18
N GLU A 40 12.99 -24.30 -4.36
CA GLU A 40 14.18 -23.53 -4.67
C GLU A 40 13.99 -22.01 -4.46
N PHE A 41 12.74 -21.53 -4.47
CA PHE A 41 12.39 -20.14 -4.24
C PHE A 41 11.98 -19.84 -2.78
N MET A 42 11.97 -20.84 -1.91
CA MET A 42 11.61 -20.62 -0.51
C MET A 42 12.65 -19.80 0.23
N VAL A 43 12.18 -18.97 1.16
CA VAL A 43 13.05 -18.30 2.12
C VAL A 43 13.85 -19.34 2.91
N LYS A 44 15.17 -19.18 2.94
CA LYS A 44 16.09 -20.08 3.66
C LYS A 44 16.38 -19.57 5.06
N GLU A 45 16.60 -18.28 5.17
CA GLU A 45 16.84 -17.56 6.41
C GLU A 45 15.90 -16.35 6.41
N VAL A 46 15.22 -16.13 7.54
CA VAL A 46 14.33 -14.98 7.72
C VAL A 46 15.18 -13.82 8.23
N PRO A 47 15.47 -12.78 7.41
CA PRO A 47 16.21 -11.64 7.90
C PRO A 47 15.42 -10.90 8.98
N ASP A 48 16.13 -10.40 9.99
CA ASP A 48 15.55 -9.44 10.93
C ASP A 48 15.46 -8.08 10.26
N LEU A 49 14.23 -7.65 9.98
CA LEU A 49 13.92 -6.39 9.32
C LEU A 49 13.55 -5.27 10.31
N ASP A 50 13.76 -5.50 11.61
CA ASP A 50 13.48 -4.54 12.70
C ASP A 50 12.03 -4.02 12.65
N LEU A 51 11.05 -4.91 12.42
CA LEU A 51 9.65 -4.52 12.18
C LEU A 51 8.80 -4.47 13.45
N PHE A 52 9.29 -5.00 14.57
CA PHE A 52 8.51 -5.23 15.78
C PHE A 52 8.93 -4.31 16.91
N HIS A 53 8.16 -3.23 17.07
CA HIS A 53 8.31 -2.20 18.10
C HIS A 53 6.96 -2.00 18.79
N PRO A 54 6.51 -2.95 19.64
CA PRO A 54 5.23 -2.84 20.32
C PRO A 54 5.21 -1.64 21.27
N ASP A 55 4.05 -1.01 21.37
CA ASP A 55 3.80 0.04 22.36
C ASP A 55 3.23 -0.57 23.65
N SER A 56 3.37 0.16 24.75
CA SER A 56 2.70 -0.20 26.01
C SER A 56 1.19 0.06 25.89
N PRO A 57 0.32 -0.90 26.23
CA PRO A 57 -1.13 -0.67 26.22
C PRO A 57 -1.54 0.37 27.27
N ASP A 58 -1.81 1.59 26.83
CA ASP A 58 -2.25 2.70 27.67
C ASP A 58 -3.37 3.50 26.96
N PRO A 59 -4.65 3.23 27.28
CA PRO A 59 -5.78 3.93 26.68
C PRO A 59 -5.83 5.43 27.01
N ASP A 60 -5.32 5.84 28.18
CA ASP A 60 -5.34 7.24 28.59
C ASP A 60 -4.30 8.04 27.78
N TYR A 61 -3.13 7.46 27.54
CA TYR A 61 -2.14 8.02 26.61
C TYR A 61 -2.69 8.11 25.19
N ALA A 62 -3.31 7.05 24.67
CA ALA A 62 -3.92 7.05 23.35
C ALA A 62 -4.97 8.16 23.19
N ALA A 63 -5.83 8.33 24.20
CA ALA A 63 -6.82 9.41 24.24
C ALA A 63 -6.15 10.79 24.25
N GLN A 64 -5.08 10.98 25.03
CA GLN A 64 -4.35 12.25 25.07
C GLN A 64 -3.76 12.62 23.71
N VAL A 65 -3.17 11.66 22.98
CA VAL A 65 -2.62 11.87 21.63
C VAL A 65 -3.73 12.29 20.66
N ALA A 66 -4.85 11.57 20.63
CA ALA A 66 -5.99 11.91 19.76
C ALA A 66 -6.57 13.30 20.10
N ILE A 67 -6.79 13.60 21.38
CA ILE A 67 -7.30 14.90 21.84
C ILE A 67 -6.36 16.04 21.46
N ALA A 68 -5.04 15.85 21.57
CA ALA A 68 -4.06 16.86 21.20
C ALA A 68 -4.12 17.19 19.70
N ALA A 69 -4.23 16.17 18.84
CA ALA A 69 -4.35 16.37 17.39
C ALA A 69 -5.64 17.10 17.03
N GLU A 70 -6.78 16.66 17.57
CA GLU A 70 -8.08 17.28 17.31
C GLU A 70 -8.13 18.73 17.81
N LYS A 71 -7.62 18.98 19.01
CA LYS A 71 -7.58 20.32 19.61
C LYS A 71 -6.75 21.29 18.77
N GLU A 72 -5.58 20.88 18.30
CA GLU A 72 -4.75 21.72 17.43
C GLU A 72 -5.50 22.06 16.14
N ALA A 73 -6.11 21.06 15.48
CA ALA A 73 -6.86 21.25 14.24
C ALA A 73 -8.04 22.23 14.41
N LEU A 74 -8.83 22.07 15.48
CA LEU A 74 -9.99 22.92 15.77
C LEU A 74 -9.59 24.36 16.11
N SER A 75 -8.40 24.57 16.67
CA SER A 75 -7.91 25.91 17.06
C SER A 75 -7.24 26.68 15.91
N TYR A 76 -6.95 26.02 14.79
CA TYR A 76 -6.13 26.56 13.71
C TYR A 76 -6.78 27.76 12.99
N SER A 77 -8.10 27.72 12.75
CA SER A 77 -8.82 28.73 11.99
C SER A 77 -10.28 28.80 12.41
N ASP A 78 -10.83 30.01 12.49
CA ASP A 78 -12.26 30.23 12.72
C ASP A 78 -13.15 29.57 11.65
N ALA A 79 -12.60 29.23 10.48
CA ALA A 79 -13.33 28.53 9.42
C ALA A 79 -13.58 27.05 9.76
N ILE A 80 -12.79 26.44 10.63
CA ILE A 80 -13.01 25.07 11.10
C ILE A 80 -14.14 25.09 12.13
N LYS A 81 -15.23 24.37 11.83
CA LYS A 81 -16.46 24.41 12.66
C LYS A 81 -16.78 23.09 13.32
N GLN A 82 -16.32 21.97 12.77
CA GLN A 82 -16.63 20.63 13.23
C GLN A 82 -15.43 19.71 13.06
N SER A 83 -15.48 18.58 13.74
CA SER A 83 -14.49 17.51 13.67
C SER A 83 -15.19 16.18 13.39
N ASP A 84 -14.62 15.38 12.50
CA ASP A 84 -14.97 13.97 12.30
C ASP A 84 -14.14 13.06 13.24
N GLY A 85 -13.30 13.65 14.09
CA GLY A 85 -12.53 13.00 15.13
C GLY A 85 -11.03 12.90 14.82
N ALA A 86 -10.27 12.51 15.84
CA ALA A 86 -8.89 12.08 15.73
C ALA A 86 -8.73 10.66 16.30
N SER A 87 -7.75 9.92 15.80
CA SER A 87 -7.44 8.56 16.26
C SER A 87 -5.96 8.41 16.60
N TYR A 88 -5.69 7.57 17.60
CA TYR A 88 -4.39 6.92 17.80
C TYR A 88 -4.63 5.41 17.76
N ASP A 89 -3.90 4.73 16.88
CA ASP A 89 -4.01 3.29 16.68
C ASP A 89 -2.63 2.66 16.90
N SER A 90 -2.57 1.65 17.77
CA SER A 90 -1.35 0.92 18.07
C SER A 90 -1.62 -0.57 18.03
N HIS A 91 -0.95 -1.28 17.13
CA HIS A 91 -1.16 -2.70 16.90
C HIS A 91 0.17 -3.43 16.77
N TYR A 92 0.18 -4.70 17.18
CA TYR A 92 1.24 -5.62 16.84
C TYR A 92 0.67 -6.97 16.46
N GLY A 93 1.42 -7.75 15.69
CA GLY A 93 1.01 -9.06 15.24
C GLY A 93 2.20 -9.94 14.87
N VAL A 94 2.00 -11.24 15.00
CA VAL A 94 2.95 -12.28 14.59
C VAL A 94 2.34 -13.03 13.41
N LYS A 95 3.12 -13.17 12.34
CA LYS A 95 2.74 -13.99 11.19
C LYS A 95 3.61 -15.24 11.18
N VAL A 96 2.99 -16.39 11.00
CA VAL A 96 3.67 -17.67 10.80
C VAL A 96 3.16 -18.27 9.50
N TYR A 97 4.09 -18.68 8.62
CA TYR A 97 3.80 -19.37 7.39
C TYR A 97 4.54 -20.71 7.38
N GLY A 98 3.87 -21.77 6.96
CA GLY A 98 4.50 -23.06 6.75
C GLY A 98 3.86 -23.82 5.59
N ASN A 99 4.63 -24.72 4.99
CA ASN A 99 4.15 -25.58 3.91
C ASN A 99 4.82 -26.96 3.91
N SER A 100 4.31 -27.86 3.07
CA SER A 100 4.73 -29.26 2.99
C SER A 100 6.15 -29.48 2.44
N HIS A 101 6.86 -28.44 2.00
CA HIS A 101 8.29 -28.54 1.64
C HIS A 101 9.23 -28.44 2.85
N GLY A 102 8.67 -28.29 4.05
CA GLY A 102 9.40 -28.23 5.33
C GLY A 102 9.70 -26.81 5.80
N LEU A 103 9.17 -25.79 5.12
CA LEU A 103 9.29 -24.41 5.57
C LEU A 103 8.35 -24.18 6.77
N LEU A 104 8.89 -23.55 7.81
CA LEU A 104 8.15 -22.95 8.90
C LEU A 104 8.87 -21.65 9.28
N ALA A 105 8.32 -20.53 8.88
CA ALA A 105 8.93 -19.21 9.02
C ALA A 105 7.95 -18.24 9.67
N SER A 106 8.49 -17.31 10.47
CA SER A 106 7.68 -16.30 11.14
C SER A 106 8.40 -14.98 11.25
N TYR A 107 7.63 -13.91 11.38
CA TYR A 107 8.12 -12.61 11.79
C TYR A 107 7.02 -11.86 12.54
N ALA A 108 7.42 -10.99 13.45
CA ALA A 108 6.52 -10.08 14.16
C ALA A 108 6.61 -8.69 13.55
N SER A 109 5.55 -7.91 13.68
CA SER A 109 5.55 -6.50 13.28
C SER A 109 4.62 -5.67 14.16
N SER A 110 4.93 -4.39 14.29
CA SER A 110 4.04 -3.37 14.88
C SER A 110 3.62 -2.37 13.81
N ARG A 111 2.54 -1.64 14.08
CA ARG A 111 2.11 -0.49 13.29
C ARG A 111 1.37 0.48 14.19
N HIS A 112 1.84 1.71 14.20
CA HIS A 112 1.26 2.81 14.96
C HIS A 112 0.82 3.89 13.99
N SER A 113 -0.28 4.57 14.28
CA SER A 113 -0.73 5.72 13.49
C SER A 113 -1.47 6.74 14.34
N THR A 114 -1.40 7.99 13.90
CA THR A 114 -2.24 9.08 14.41
C THR A 114 -2.90 9.75 13.22
N SER A 115 -4.19 10.03 13.31
CA SER A 115 -4.95 10.72 12.26
C SER A 115 -5.89 11.76 12.85
N CYS A 116 -6.23 12.79 12.06
CA CYS A 116 -7.22 13.80 12.42
C CYS A 116 -7.96 14.24 11.17
N CYS A 117 -9.28 14.37 11.28
CA CYS A 117 -10.17 14.80 10.20
C CYS A 117 -11.10 15.91 10.70
N VAL A 118 -11.13 17.05 10.01
CA VAL A 118 -11.93 18.22 10.40
C VAL A 118 -12.71 18.80 9.23
N ILE A 119 -13.76 19.53 9.56
CA ILE A 119 -14.70 20.12 8.61
C ILE A 119 -14.65 21.65 8.74
N GLY A 120 -14.42 22.31 7.61
CA GLY A 120 -14.43 23.76 7.47
C GLY A 120 -15.67 24.25 6.72
N VAL A 121 -16.06 25.50 6.96
CA VAL A 121 -17.18 26.16 6.26
C VAL A 121 -16.66 27.39 5.53
N GLY A 122 -16.88 27.42 4.21
CA GLY A 122 -16.46 28.52 3.34
C GLY A 122 -17.35 29.76 3.49
N LYS A 123 -16.96 30.85 2.84
CA LYS A 123 -17.79 32.07 2.78
C LYS A 123 -19.06 31.86 1.99
N ASN A 124 -19.03 30.93 1.03
CA ASN A 124 -20.20 30.47 0.29
C ASN A 124 -21.17 29.61 1.13
N GLY A 125 -20.81 29.25 2.37
CA GLY A 125 -21.60 28.39 3.25
C GLY A 125 -21.46 26.89 2.94
N GLU A 126 -20.64 26.52 1.96
CA GLU A 126 -20.35 25.13 1.64
C GLU A 126 -19.36 24.55 2.66
N MET A 127 -19.49 23.25 2.89
CA MET A 127 -18.67 22.51 3.85
C MET A 127 -17.64 21.69 3.10
N GLU A 128 -16.39 21.78 3.55
CA GLU A 128 -15.29 20.96 3.03
C GLU A 128 -14.69 20.15 4.16
N ARG A 129 -14.18 18.97 3.80
CA ARG A 129 -13.56 18.04 4.71
C ARG A 129 -12.22 17.57 4.14
N ASP A 130 -11.22 17.52 5.01
CA ASP A 130 -9.97 16.85 4.73
C ASP A 130 -9.34 16.33 6.03
N TYR A 131 -8.24 15.60 5.90
CA TYR A 131 -7.56 14.94 6.99
C TYR A 131 -6.03 15.02 6.85
N SER A 132 -5.35 14.60 7.90
CA SER A 132 -3.93 14.26 7.86
C SER A 132 -3.66 13.07 8.77
N TYR A 133 -2.55 12.38 8.51
CA TYR A 133 -2.13 11.24 9.30
C TYR A 133 -0.62 11.03 9.27
N THR A 134 -0.14 10.27 10.24
CA THR A 134 1.22 9.73 10.31
C THR A 134 1.14 8.23 10.63
N VAL A 135 2.09 7.46 10.11
CA VAL A 135 2.17 6.00 10.32
C VAL A 135 3.61 5.53 10.38
N ALA A 136 3.92 4.65 11.32
CA ALA A 136 5.27 4.11 11.50
C ALA A 136 5.26 2.72 12.16
N ARG A 137 6.41 2.03 12.12
CA ARG A 137 6.62 0.80 12.91
C ARG A 137 6.88 1.10 14.38
N HIS A 138 7.64 2.16 14.66
CA HIS A 138 7.96 2.64 16.01
C HIS A 138 7.18 3.92 16.30
N ARG A 139 6.64 4.08 17.51
CA ARG A 139 5.80 5.24 17.85
C ARG A 139 6.57 6.56 17.80
N ASP A 140 7.85 6.55 18.19
CA ASP A 140 8.71 7.74 18.18
C ASP A 140 9.05 8.22 16.75
N ASP A 141 8.77 7.42 15.73
CA ASP A 141 8.92 7.80 14.32
C ASP A 141 7.64 8.49 13.77
N LEU A 142 6.59 8.62 14.59
CA LEU A 142 5.37 9.36 14.23
C LEU A 142 5.60 10.88 14.34
N TRP A 143 4.88 11.64 13.51
CA TRP A 143 4.73 13.08 13.76
C TRP A 143 4.06 13.34 15.11
N THR A 144 4.31 14.52 15.68
CA THR A 144 3.58 14.94 16.88
C THR A 144 2.08 15.07 16.56
N PRO A 145 1.18 14.81 17.53
CA PRO A 145 -0.25 14.97 17.31
C PRO A 145 -0.61 16.39 16.83
N GLU A 146 0.07 17.44 17.30
CA GLU A 146 -0.13 18.81 16.84
C GLU A 146 0.24 18.98 15.36
N THR A 147 1.30 18.33 14.90
CA THR A 147 1.67 18.35 13.47
C THR A 147 0.57 17.73 12.61
N VAL A 148 -0.02 16.62 13.06
CA VAL A 148 -1.14 15.95 12.38
C VAL A 148 -2.36 16.86 12.35
N GLY A 149 -2.75 17.43 13.50
CA GLY A 149 -3.89 18.32 13.63
C GLY A 149 -3.77 19.57 12.75
N ARG A 150 -2.61 20.23 12.80
CA ARG A 150 -2.32 21.41 11.97
C ARG A 150 -2.44 21.10 10.48
N LYS A 151 -1.82 20.02 10.01
CA LYS A 151 -1.90 19.63 8.59
C LYS A 151 -3.32 19.29 8.16
N ALA A 152 -4.10 18.62 9.02
CA ALA A 152 -5.52 18.35 8.73
C ALA A 152 -6.31 19.65 8.54
N ALA A 153 -6.11 20.63 9.42
CA ALA A 153 -6.76 21.93 9.30
C ALA A 153 -6.26 22.75 8.09
N GLU A 154 -4.96 22.74 7.79
CA GLU A 154 -4.39 23.39 6.60
C GLU A 154 -5.00 22.81 5.32
N ASN A 155 -5.07 21.48 5.21
CA ASN A 155 -5.68 20.79 4.09
C ASN A 155 -7.17 21.17 3.95
N THR A 156 -7.94 21.09 5.04
CA THR A 156 -9.36 21.44 5.04
C THR A 156 -9.61 22.89 4.65
N VAL A 157 -8.86 23.85 5.21
CA VAL A 157 -9.00 25.28 4.88
C VAL A 157 -8.64 25.54 3.42
N SER A 158 -7.64 24.85 2.87
CA SER A 158 -7.20 25.02 1.48
C SER A 158 -8.26 24.65 0.44
N ARG A 159 -9.26 23.85 0.82
CA ARG A 159 -10.37 23.42 -0.05
C ARG A 159 -11.54 24.39 -0.08
N LEU A 160 -11.64 25.29 0.90
CA LEU A 160 -12.81 26.15 1.04
C LEU A 160 -13.00 27.07 -0.17
N ASP A 161 -14.26 27.35 -0.48
CA ASP A 161 -14.67 28.21 -1.59
C ASP A 161 -14.10 27.75 -2.96
N ALA A 162 -13.97 26.42 -3.15
CA ALA A 162 -13.49 25.82 -4.39
C ALA A 162 -14.32 26.25 -5.61
N GLN A 163 -13.65 26.37 -6.77
CA GLN A 163 -14.28 26.82 -8.00
C GLN A 163 -14.26 25.74 -9.08
N ARG A 164 -15.35 25.68 -9.85
CA ARG A 164 -15.42 24.82 -11.02
C ARG A 164 -14.64 25.43 -12.20
N LEU A 165 -13.66 24.69 -12.70
CA LEU A 165 -12.92 25.07 -13.90
C LEU A 165 -13.74 24.83 -15.17
N LYS A 166 -13.44 25.60 -16.23
CA LYS A 166 -13.99 25.36 -17.57
C LYS A 166 -13.42 24.08 -18.17
N THR A 167 -14.18 23.41 -19.01
CA THR A 167 -13.68 22.27 -19.78
C THR A 167 -12.55 22.73 -20.71
N GLY A 168 -11.44 22.00 -20.71
CA GLY A 168 -10.27 22.31 -21.51
C GLY A 168 -9.18 21.26 -21.33
N GLN A 169 -8.05 21.49 -21.99
CA GLN A 169 -6.82 20.71 -21.79
C GLN A 169 -5.88 21.51 -20.89
N TYR A 170 -5.37 20.88 -19.85
CA TYR A 170 -4.49 21.50 -18.86
C TYR A 170 -3.30 20.58 -18.59
N PRO A 171 -2.10 21.11 -18.38
CA PRO A 171 -1.05 20.39 -17.67
C PRO A 171 -1.54 19.98 -16.28
N ILE A 172 -1.22 18.76 -15.87
CA ILE A 172 -1.63 18.21 -14.57
C ILE A 172 -0.39 17.82 -13.77
N MET A 173 -0.35 18.26 -12.52
CA MET A 173 0.57 17.76 -11.51
C MET A 173 -0.25 17.00 -10.47
N PHE A 174 0.13 15.75 -10.17
CA PHE A 174 -0.44 15.01 -9.05
C PHE A 174 0.37 15.32 -7.79
N ALA A 175 -0.31 15.66 -6.69
CA ALA A 175 0.32 15.74 -5.38
C ALA A 175 0.88 14.35 -4.99
N ALA A 176 1.94 14.33 -4.19
CA ALA A 176 2.69 13.10 -3.87
C ALA A 176 1.78 11.97 -3.37
N ASP A 177 0.84 12.27 -2.47
CA ASP A 177 -0.07 11.29 -1.90
C ASP A 177 -0.97 10.64 -2.96
N VAL A 178 -1.45 11.43 -3.93
CA VAL A 178 -2.28 10.93 -5.06
C VAL A 178 -1.43 10.21 -6.11
N ALA A 179 -0.20 10.68 -6.35
CA ALA A 179 0.72 10.08 -7.31
C ALA A 179 1.05 8.62 -6.95
N THR A 180 1.06 8.26 -5.67
CA THR A 180 1.23 6.85 -5.25
C THR A 180 0.11 5.95 -5.78
N GLY A 181 -1.14 6.44 -5.82
CA GLY A 181 -2.29 5.72 -6.38
C GLY A 181 -2.15 5.47 -7.89
N LEU A 182 -1.60 6.44 -8.62
CA LEU A 182 -1.29 6.28 -10.05
C LEU A 182 -0.27 5.15 -10.27
N ILE A 183 0.78 5.09 -9.45
CA ILE A 183 1.74 3.98 -9.47
C ILE A 183 1.09 2.66 -9.05
N GLY A 184 0.09 2.69 -8.16
CA GLY A 184 -0.73 1.51 -7.82
C GLY A 184 -1.41 0.87 -9.03
N HIS A 185 -1.81 1.64 -10.04
CA HIS A 185 -2.37 1.07 -11.28
C HIS A 185 -1.32 0.33 -12.11
N LEU A 186 -0.05 0.75 -12.05
CA LEU A 186 1.04 -0.01 -12.67
C LEU A 186 1.16 -1.39 -12.02
N VAL A 187 1.13 -1.48 -10.68
CA VAL A 187 1.13 -2.77 -9.94
C VAL A 187 0.05 -3.70 -10.49
N MET A 188 -1.18 -3.21 -10.67
CA MET A 188 -2.27 -4.00 -11.24
C MET A 188 -1.97 -4.43 -12.67
N ALA A 189 -1.50 -3.52 -13.52
CA ALA A 189 -1.23 -3.78 -14.92
C ALA A 189 -0.09 -4.81 -15.13
N ILE A 190 0.92 -4.85 -14.25
CA ILE A 190 2.04 -5.80 -14.34
C ILE A 190 1.90 -7.03 -13.42
N SER A 191 0.75 -7.17 -12.75
CA SER A 191 0.45 -8.34 -11.92
C SER A 191 0.15 -9.57 -12.78
N GLY A 192 0.84 -10.68 -12.50
CA GLY A 192 0.69 -11.95 -13.20
C GLY A 192 -0.76 -12.42 -13.31
N GLY A 193 -1.56 -12.18 -12.27
CA GLY A 193 -3.00 -12.45 -12.26
C GLY A 193 -3.77 -11.80 -13.41
N ASN A 194 -3.49 -10.54 -13.71
CA ASN A 194 -4.13 -9.82 -14.82
C ASN A 194 -3.52 -10.23 -16.17
N LEU A 195 -2.22 -10.45 -16.20
CA LEU A 195 -1.49 -10.81 -17.42
C LEU A 195 -1.95 -12.16 -17.98
N TYR A 196 -1.95 -13.25 -17.19
CA TYR A 196 -2.36 -14.56 -17.72
C TYR A 196 -3.85 -14.63 -18.10
N ARG A 197 -4.68 -13.76 -17.49
CA ARG A 197 -6.11 -13.61 -17.84
C ARG A 197 -6.34 -12.72 -19.06
N LYS A 198 -5.28 -12.11 -19.60
CA LYS A 198 -5.34 -11.11 -20.68
C LYS A 198 -6.22 -9.91 -20.32
N SER A 199 -6.19 -9.50 -19.05
CA SER A 199 -6.95 -8.39 -18.51
C SER A 199 -6.04 -7.23 -18.10
N SER A 200 -5.00 -6.97 -18.89
CA SER A 200 -4.06 -5.88 -18.68
C SER A 200 -3.64 -5.25 -20.01
N PHE A 201 -3.60 -3.92 -20.06
CA PHE A 201 -3.03 -3.16 -21.18
C PHE A 201 -1.51 -3.34 -21.33
N LEU A 202 -0.82 -3.88 -20.31
CA LEU A 202 0.63 -4.17 -20.31
C LEU A 202 0.97 -5.64 -20.57
N LEU A 203 0.01 -6.43 -21.04
CA LEU A 203 0.31 -7.76 -21.59
C LEU A 203 1.34 -7.64 -22.72
N ASP A 204 2.33 -8.52 -22.76
CA ASP A 204 3.40 -8.55 -23.76
C ASP A 204 4.30 -7.29 -23.81
N HIS A 205 4.36 -6.51 -22.72
CA HIS A 205 5.22 -5.32 -22.60
C HIS A 205 6.52 -5.53 -21.81
N LEU A 206 6.81 -6.76 -21.35
CA LEU A 206 8.10 -7.07 -20.72
C LEU A 206 9.26 -6.74 -21.66
N GLY A 207 10.25 -5.99 -21.16
CA GLY A 207 11.40 -5.54 -21.95
C GLY A 207 11.11 -4.39 -22.92
N LYS A 208 9.92 -3.78 -22.88
CA LYS A 208 9.54 -2.63 -23.71
C LYS A 208 9.52 -1.34 -22.91
N GLN A 209 9.77 -0.24 -23.59
CA GLN A 209 9.62 1.11 -23.03
C GLN A 209 8.14 1.44 -22.85
N VAL A 210 7.74 1.71 -21.61
CA VAL A 210 6.36 2.06 -21.21
C VAL A 210 6.28 3.40 -20.50
N LEU A 211 7.44 3.94 -20.10
CA LEU A 211 7.61 5.22 -19.40
C LEU A 211 8.80 6.00 -20.01
N PRO A 212 8.97 7.30 -19.69
CA PRO A 212 10.11 8.08 -20.16
C PRO A 212 11.47 7.48 -19.75
N GLU A 213 12.51 7.68 -20.56
CA GLU A 213 13.85 7.11 -20.34
C GLU A 213 14.50 7.47 -19.00
N TRP A 214 14.13 8.59 -18.39
CA TRP A 214 14.66 8.98 -17.09
C TRP A 214 13.92 8.33 -15.91
N PHE A 215 12.77 7.70 -16.16
CA PHE A 215 11.88 7.18 -15.12
C PHE A 215 12.32 5.80 -14.64
N ASN A 216 12.48 5.66 -13.33
CA ASN A 216 12.95 4.42 -12.71
C ASN A 216 12.12 4.10 -11.47
N ILE A 217 11.79 2.82 -11.28
CA ILE A 217 11.10 2.30 -10.10
C ILE A 217 11.88 1.11 -9.56
N SER A 218 12.29 1.22 -8.30
CA SER A 218 13.05 0.20 -7.61
C SER A 218 12.25 -0.36 -6.42
N GLU A 219 12.22 -1.66 -6.24
CA GLU A 219 11.64 -2.34 -5.08
C GLU A 219 12.74 -2.75 -4.09
N ARG A 220 12.53 -2.48 -2.80
CA ARG A 220 13.45 -2.82 -1.71
C ARG A 220 12.70 -3.49 -0.56
N PRO A 221 12.53 -4.83 -0.58
CA PRO A 221 11.73 -5.54 0.42
C PRO A 221 12.33 -5.57 1.82
N HIS A 222 13.65 -5.33 1.96
CA HIS A 222 14.38 -5.53 3.22
C HIS A 222 14.81 -4.23 3.89
N VAL A 223 14.04 -3.15 3.68
CA VAL A 223 14.27 -1.88 4.38
C VAL A 223 13.93 -2.06 5.86
N LEU A 224 14.88 -1.77 6.74
CA LEU A 224 14.65 -1.80 8.19
C LEU A 224 13.50 -0.87 8.55
N ARG A 225 12.55 -1.36 9.37
CA ARG A 225 11.32 -0.64 9.73
C ARG A 225 10.43 -0.23 8.55
N GLY A 226 10.65 -0.76 7.34
CA GLY A 226 9.82 -0.42 6.19
C GLY A 226 8.36 -0.82 6.39
N LEU A 227 7.44 0.06 5.98
CA LEU A 227 5.99 -0.14 6.14
C LEU A 227 5.45 -1.30 5.29
N ALA A 228 6.11 -1.62 4.18
CA ALA A 228 5.79 -2.76 3.32
C ALA A 228 6.95 -3.77 3.23
N SER A 229 7.92 -3.71 4.15
CA SER A 229 9.00 -4.70 4.21
C SER A 229 8.46 -6.07 4.60
N SER A 230 8.96 -7.10 3.93
CA SER A 230 8.61 -8.49 4.22
C SER A 230 9.79 -9.41 3.87
N PRO A 231 10.16 -10.36 4.74
CA PRO A 231 11.26 -11.31 4.47
C PRO A 231 10.88 -12.38 3.43
N PHE A 232 9.59 -12.65 3.27
CA PHE A 232 9.02 -13.59 2.31
C PHE A 232 7.60 -13.18 1.93
N ASP A 233 7.10 -13.66 0.79
CA ASP A 233 5.75 -13.39 0.32
C ASP A 233 4.69 -14.33 0.93
N SER A 234 3.42 -14.20 0.56
CA SER A 234 2.31 -15.01 1.09
C SER A 234 2.39 -16.51 0.73
N GLU A 235 3.34 -16.93 -0.11
CA GLU A 235 3.61 -18.31 -0.47
C GLU A 235 4.96 -18.81 0.09
N GLY A 236 5.62 -18.01 0.94
CA GLY A 236 6.93 -18.31 1.53
C GLY A 236 8.09 -18.14 0.56
N VAL A 237 7.87 -17.52 -0.60
CA VAL A 237 8.92 -17.21 -1.57
C VAL A 237 9.76 -16.05 -1.04
N TYR A 238 11.09 -16.14 -1.15
CA TYR A 238 11.96 -15.05 -0.72
C TYR A 238 11.69 -13.78 -1.54
N THR A 239 11.70 -12.64 -0.86
CA THR A 239 11.66 -11.32 -1.50
C THR A 239 13.08 -10.87 -1.80
N GLN A 240 13.28 -10.10 -2.88
CA GLN A 240 14.59 -9.58 -3.26
C GLN A 240 14.50 -8.19 -3.86
N ASP A 241 15.59 -7.43 -3.79
CA ASP A 241 15.70 -6.16 -4.51
C ASP A 241 15.47 -6.37 -6.00
N ARG A 242 14.65 -5.51 -6.60
CA ARG A 242 14.33 -5.54 -8.03
C ARG A 242 14.24 -4.14 -8.59
N GLU A 243 14.65 -4.01 -9.85
CA GLU A 243 14.24 -2.88 -10.66
C GLU A 243 12.97 -3.28 -11.40
N ILE A 244 11.90 -2.52 -11.19
CA ILE A 244 10.60 -2.75 -11.82
C ILE A 244 10.54 -2.02 -13.15
N ILE A 245 10.99 -0.77 -13.15
CA ILE A 245 11.18 0.05 -14.34
C ILE A 245 12.63 0.50 -14.35
N THR A 246 13.35 0.22 -15.44
CA THR A 246 14.72 0.69 -15.67
C THR A 246 14.75 1.52 -16.94
N ASP A 247 15.12 2.79 -16.82
CA ASP A 247 15.16 3.75 -17.92
C ASP A 247 13.87 3.75 -18.79
N GLY A 248 12.72 3.75 -18.10
CA GLY A 248 11.40 3.70 -18.73
C GLY A 248 10.96 2.32 -19.26
N VAL A 249 11.84 1.31 -19.21
CA VAL A 249 11.59 -0.06 -19.68
C VAL A 249 11.02 -0.93 -18.57
N LEU A 250 9.96 -1.70 -18.86
CA LEU A 250 9.40 -2.68 -17.93
C LEU A 250 10.35 -3.87 -17.77
N ALA A 251 11.02 -3.95 -16.62
CA ALA A 251 12.09 -4.93 -16.38
C ALA A 251 11.58 -6.27 -15.83
N THR A 252 10.47 -6.28 -15.07
CA THR A 252 9.88 -7.50 -14.52
C THR A 252 8.37 -7.41 -14.36
N TYR A 253 7.70 -8.56 -14.36
CA TYR A 253 6.33 -8.69 -13.88
C TYR A 253 6.28 -9.05 -12.39
N LEU A 254 5.10 -8.95 -11.79
CA LEU A 254 4.84 -9.30 -10.39
C LEU A 254 4.10 -10.64 -10.35
N LEU A 255 4.85 -11.71 -10.15
CA LEU A 255 4.40 -13.09 -10.32
C LEU A 255 4.33 -13.85 -8.99
N THR A 256 3.16 -14.41 -8.71
CA THR A 256 2.95 -15.50 -7.75
C THR A 256 3.32 -16.85 -8.37
N SER A 257 3.44 -17.92 -7.60
CA SER A 257 3.75 -19.26 -8.14
C SER A 257 2.73 -19.74 -9.17
N TYR A 258 1.44 -19.45 -8.95
CA TYR A 258 0.38 -19.84 -9.90
C TYR A 258 0.51 -19.08 -11.22
N ALA A 259 0.67 -17.75 -11.16
CA ALA A 259 0.79 -16.92 -12.35
C ALA A 259 2.08 -17.24 -13.12
N ALA A 260 3.19 -17.46 -12.40
CA ALA A 260 4.46 -17.89 -12.94
C ALA A 260 4.32 -19.18 -13.77
N ARG A 261 3.68 -20.23 -13.23
CA ARG A 261 3.43 -21.47 -13.99
C ARG A 261 2.55 -21.24 -15.22
N LYS A 262 1.46 -20.45 -15.11
CA LYS A 262 0.58 -20.12 -16.26
C LYS A 262 1.34 -19.42 -17.38
N MET A 263 2.30 -18.58 -17.02
CA MET A 263 3.10 -17.79 -17.95
C MET A 263 4.43 -18.46 -18.33
N LYS A 264 4.72 -19.65 -17.79
CA LYS A 264 6.00 -20.38 -17.98
C LYS A 264 7.22 -19.54 -17.58
N MET A 265 7.09 -18.85 -16.45
CA MET A 265 8.12 -18.01 -15.83
C MET A 265 8.36 -18.47 -14.39
N ASP A 266 9.33 -17.84 -13.73
CA ASP A 266 9.62 -18.06 -12.31
C ASP A 266 8.80 -17.11 -11.41
N PRO A 267 8.44 -17.53 -10.17
CA PRO A 267 7.84 -16.63 -9.19
C PRO A 267 8.82 -15.54 -8.79
N THR A 268 8.29 -14.38 -8.40
CA THR A 268 9.11 -13.18 -8.15
C THR A 268 9.05 -12.69 -6.70
N GLY A 269 8.33 -13.41 -5.82
CA GLY A 269 8.12 -13.00 -4.42
C GLY A 269 6.97 -11.99 -4.24
N HIS A 270 5.94 -12.06 -5.09
CA HIS A 270 4.85 -11.07 -5.14
C HIS A 270 3.47 -11.64 -4.78
N ALA A 271 3.40 -12.83 -4.18
CA ALA A 271 2.14 -13.28 -3.58
C ALA A 271 1.80 -12.37 -2.39
N GLY A 272 0.77 -11.54 -2.53
CA GLY A 272 0.37 -10.56 -1.52
C GLY A 272 0.75 -9.11 -1.85
N GLY A 273 1.41 -8.85 -2.99
CA GLY A 273 1.70 -7.49 -3.46
C GLY A 273 3.18 -7.15 -3.51
N ILE A 274 3.45 -5.85 -3.54
CA ILE A 274 4.79 -5.23 -3.66
C ILE A 274 5.39 -4.90 -2.29
N HIS A 275 6.71 -4.71 -2.25
CA HIS A 275 7.47 -4.51 -1.01
C HIS A 275 8.38 -3.28 -1.07
N ASN A 276 7.85 -2.11 -0.68
CA ASN A 276 8.52 -0.79 -0.72
C ASN A 276 9.06 -0.40 -2.11
N TRP A 277 8.19 0.20 -2.93
CA TRP A 277 8.62 0.82 -4.18
C TRP A 277 9.13 2.24 -3.96
N TYR A 278 10.20 2.58 -4.68
CA TYR A 278 10.79 3.91 -4.74
C TYR A 278 10.81 4.37 -6.19
N VAL A 279 10.13 5.47 -6.46
CA VAL A 279 10.25 6.19 -7.74
C VAL A 279 11.45 7.11 -7.64
N LYS A 280 12.40 6.99 -8.56
CA LYS A 280 13.60 7.84 -8.58
C LYS A 280 13.21 9.31 -8.79
N SER A 281 13.64 10.18 -7.87
CA SER A 281 13.42 11.62 -7.98
C SER A 281 14.29 12.24 -9.08
N THR A 282 13.74 13.25 -9.77
CA THR A 282 14.47 14.15 -10.68
C THR A 282 15.21 15.27 -9.94
N GLY A 283 15.09 15.34 -8.61
CA GLY A 283 15.76 16.32 -7.74
C GLY A 283 14.99 17.62 -7.51
N GLN A 284 13.83 17.80 -8.16
CA GLN A 284 12.98 18.98 -8.00
C GLN A 284 12.11 18.87 -6.74
N ASN A 285 11.95 19.96 -6.01
CA ASN A 285 10.99 20.07 -4.92
C ASN A 285 9.60 20.52 -5.42
N PHE A 286 8.61 20.48 -4.54
CA PHE A 286 7.22 20.83 -4.88
C PHE A 286 7.06 22.23 -5.49
N GLU A 287 7.73 23.25 -4.93
CA GLU A 287 7.66 24.62 -5.45
C GLU A 287 8.30 24.75 -6.83
N GLN A 288 9.39 24.03 -7.09
CA GLN A 288 10.03 24.00 -8.40
C GLN A 288 9.13 23.33 -9.44
N MET A 289 8.47 22.22 -9.07
CA MET A 289 7.50 21.56 -9.94
C MET A 289 6.28 22.43 -10.23
N LEU A 290 5.78 23.20 -9.25
CA LEU A 290 4.70 24.17 -9.49
C LEU A 290 5.14 25.28 -10.45
N LYS A 291 6.38 25.77 -10.33
CA LYS A 291 6.94 26.76 -11.28
C LYS A 291 7.08 26.18 -12.69
N GLU A 292 7.47 24.92 -12.81
CA GLU A 292 7.55 24.23 -14.10
C GLU A 292 6.18 23.96 -14.71
N LEU A 293 5.18 23.60 -13.89
CA LEU A 293 3.79 23.46 -14.30
C LEU A 293 3.25 24.76 -14.90
N GLY A 294 3.67 25.90 -14.35
CA GLY A 294 3.29 27.24 -14.79
C GLY A 294 1.80 27.49 -14.55
N THR A 295 0.97 27.20 -15.56
CA THR A 295 -0.50 27.27 -15.45
C THR A 295 -1.08 25.89 -15.74
N GLY A 296 -1.68 25.27 -14.72
CA GLY A 296 -2.23 23.92 -14.82
C GLY A 296 -3.07 23.56 -13.60
N LEU A 297 -3.33 22.27 -13.43
CA LEU A 297 -4.09 21.72 -12.32
C LEU A 297 -3.17 20.94 -11.38
N LEU A 298 -3.19 21.28 -10.10
CA LEU A 298 -2.66 20.41 -9.04
C LEU A 298 -3.80 19.52 -8.54
N VAL A 299 -3.65 18.21 -8.68
CA VAL A 299 -4.63 17.22 -8.19
C VAL A 299 -4.19 16.72 -6.83
N THR A 300 -4.98 17.04 -5.80
CA THR A 300 -4.77 16.64 -4.39
C THR A 300 -5.72 15.53 -3.93
N GLU A 301 -6.79 15.27 -4.68
CA GLU A 301 -7.71 14.17 -4.44
C GLU A 301 -8.35 13.71 -5.77
N VAL A 302 -8.68 12.42 -5.84
CA VAL A 302 -9.49 11.83 -6.92
C VAL A 302 -10.65 11.04 -6.33
N MET A 303 -11.78 10.98 -7.04
CA MET A 303 -12.98 10.27 -6.61
C MET A 303 -13.45 9.28 -7.67
N GLY A 304 -13.95 8.12 -7.22
CA GLY A 304 -14.54 7.09 -8.07
C GLY A 304 -13.56 6.03 -8.59
N GLN A 305 -14.11 4.92 -9.11
CA GLN A 305 -13.36 3.83 -9.73
C GLN A 305 -13.38 4.01 -11.24
N GLY A 306 -12.50 4.88 -11.76
CA GLY A 306 -12.49 5.29 -13.16
C GLY A 306 -11.44 4.61 -14.04
N VAL A 307 -10.54 3.80 -13.48
CA VAL A 307 -9.41 3.20 -14.21
C VAL A 307 -9.75 1.80 -14.68
N ASN A 308 -9.55 1.53 -15.97
CA ASN A 308 -9.83 0.22 -16.56
C ASN A 308 -8.51 -0.46 -16.93
N VAL A 309 -8.05 -1.37 -16.07
CA VAL A 309 -6.77 -2.08 -16.25
C VAL A 309 -6.70 -2.87 -17.58
N VAL A 310 -7.83 -3.21 -18.21
CA VAL A 310 -7.82 -3.87 -19.53
C VAL A 310 -7.40 -2.90 -20.64
N THR A 311 -7.78 -1.62 -20.56
CA THR A 311 -7.62 -0.64 -21.64
C THR A 311 -6.71 0.54 -21.31
N GLY A 312 -6.31 0.71 -20.06
CA GLY A 312 -5.69 1.93 -19.54
C GLY A 312 -6.75 2.88 -19.02
#